data_AF-A0A820XDK5-F1
#
_entry.id   AF-A0A820XDK5-F1
#
_cell.length_a   1.000
_cell.length_b   1.000
_cell.length_c   1.000
_cell.angle_alpha   90.00
_cell.angle_beta   90.00
_cell.angle_gamma   90.00
#
_symmetry.space_group_name_H-M   'P 1'
#
loop_
_entity.id
_entity.type
_entity.pdbx_description
1 polymer ?
#
loop_
_entity_poly.entity_id
_entity_poly.type
_entity_poly.pdbx_seq_one_letter_code
_entity_poly.pdbx_strand_id
1 'polypeptide(L)'
;MDKEPEELWQEIRDIINDETKINIPTITKKKKNNWISSSTLEIAKKRREAKANGNRQVITKLNADFQRAARKDKEKQIMQECEKVEEYNKKGMTRDLFKKIKYFRGQFIPRNGTLTDQNGKHLINGDEIKNKWKQYTEELYKKEINGTGNLELDNYELEPDILESEVKFAIETLANGKA
;
A
#
# COMPACT_ATOMS: atom_id res chain seq x y z
N MET A 1 56.10 25.55 27.53
CA MET A 1 54.83 26.28 27.47
C MET A 1 53.74 25.24 27.54
N ASP A 2 53.00 25.21 28.64
CA ASP A 2 51.89 24.28 28.80
C ASP A 2 50.79 24.67 27.81
N LYS A 3 50.47 23.77 26.87
CA LYS A 3 49.37 23.98 25.94
C LYS A 3 48.09 24.17 26.74
N GLU A 4 47.29 25.16 26.38
CA GLU A 4 46.03 25.40 27.06
C GLU A 4 45.13 24.16 26.93
N PRO A 5 44.36 23.79 27.98
CA PRO A 5 43.48 22.62 27.94
C PRO A 5 42.52 22.60 26.73
N GLU A 6 42.12 23.79 26.25
CA GLU A 6 41.24 23.94 25.09
C GLU A 6 41.94 23.60 23.77
N GLU A 7 43.22 23.94 23.63
CA GLU A 7 44.03 23.60 22.46
C GLU A 7 44.26 22.09 22.38
N LEU A 8 44.56 21.45 23.52
CA LEU A 8 44.66 19.99 23.62
C LEU A 8 43.36 19.30 23.25
N TRP A 9 42.22 19.87 23.65
CA TRP A 9 40.91 19.31 23.34
C TRP A 9 40.56 19.42 21.86
N GLN A 10 40.93 20.52 21.19
CA GLN A 10 40.77 20.65 19.74
C GLN A 10 41.68 19.67 18.99
N GLU A 11 42.94 19.53 19.40
CA GLU A 11 43.87 18.56 18.80
C GLU A 11 43.33 17.12 18.90
N ILE A 12 42.84 16.72 20.07
CA ILE A 12 42.22 15.40 20.27
C ILE A 12 40.99 15.22 19.38
N ARG A 13 40.15 16.25 19.27
CA ARG A 13 38.92 16.20 18.46
C ARG A 13 39.24 16.07 16.97
N ASP A 14 40.26 16.76 16.49
CA ASP A 14 40.69 16.71 15.10
C ASP A 14 41.31 15.36 14.76
N ILE A 15 42.15 14.80 15.65
CA ILE A 15 42.70 13.44 15.51
C ILE A 15 41.58 12.40 15.45
N ILE A 16 40.60 12.47 16.35
CA ILE A 16 39.44 11.57 16.34
C ILE A 16 38.65 11.72 15.03
N ASN A 17 38.41 12.95 14.58
CA ASN A 17 37.68 13.20 13.33
C ASN A 17 38.43 12.68 12.09
N ASP A 18 39.75 12.74 12.09
CA ASP A 18 40.56 12.28 10.96
C ASP A 18 40.69 10.75 10.95
N GLU A 19 40.94 10.12 12.10
CA GLU A 19 40.91 8.66 12.19
C GLU A 19 39.53 8.08 11.89
N THR A 20 38.46 8.74 12.33
CA THR A 20 37.08 8.29 12.05
C THR A 20 36.73 8.41 10.56
N LYS A 21 37.18 9.45 9.85
CA LYS A 21 37.00 9.55 8.39
C LYS A 21 37.72 8.43 7.63
N ILE A 22 38.91 8.02 8.10
CA ILE A 22 39.72 6.98 7.46
C ILE A 22 39.12 5.59 7.73
N ASN A 23 38.75 5.32 8.99
CA ASN A 23 38.39 3.97 9.44
C ASN A 23 36.89 3.66 9.39
N ILE A 24 36.01 4.66 9.46
CA ILE A 24 34.56 4.45 9.42
C ILE A 24 34.05 4.68 8.00
N PRO A 25 33.63 3.63 7.26
CA PRO A 25 33.05 3.80 5.95
C PRO A 25 31.79 4.66 6.06
N THR A 26 31.84 5.87 5.51
CA THR A 26 30.69 6.77 5.50
C THR A 26 29.67 6.20 4.53
N ILE A 27 28.67 5.48 5.05
CA ILE A 27 27.54 5.00 4.25
C ILE A 27 26.71 6.22 3.85
N THR A 28 27.06 6.81 2.71
CA THR A 28 26.22 7.83 2.09
C THR A 28 24.93 7.15 1.66
N LYS A 29 23.83 7.42 2.36
CA LYS A 29 22.51 6.96 1.95
C LYS A 29 22.25 7.54 0.56
N LYS A 30 22.35 6.71 -0.49
CA LYS A 30 21.91 7.09 -1.83
C LYS A 30 20.46 7.56 -1.69
N LYS A 31 20.21 8.83 -2.04
CA LYS A 31 18.85 9.38 -2.01
C LYS A 31 18.00 8.48 -2.91
N LYS A 32 16.96 7.86 -2.35
CA LYS A 32 15.98 7.12 -3.15
C LYS A 32 15.40 8.08 -4.18
N ASN A 33 15.31 7.64 -5.43
CA ASN A 33 14.80 8.32 -6.62
C ASN A 33 14.50 9.82 -6.42
N ASN A 34 15.40 10.69 -6.90
CA ASN A 34 15.22 12.15 -6.89
C ASN A 34 14.14 12.57 -7.90
N TRP A 35 12.87 12.23 -7.63
CA TRP A 35 11.74 12.66 -8.44
C TRP A 35 11.41 14.15 -8.22
N ILE A 36 11.91 14.75 -7.14
CA ILE A 36 11.77 16.18 -6.84
C ILE A 36 12.83 16.97 -7.62
N SER A 37 12.39 17.99 -8.34
CA SER A 37 13.24 18.88 -9.12
C SER A 37 14.08 19.82 -8.26
N SER A 38 15.17 20.35 -8.82
CA SER A 38 16.01 21.37 -8.17
C SER A 38 15.22 22.61 -7.78
N SER A 39 14.31 23.07 -8.64
CA SER A 39 13.43 24.21 -8.37
C SER A 39 12.53 23.97 -7.15
N THR A 40 11.93 22.79 -7.02
CA THR A 40 11.13 22.44 -5.83
C THR A 40 11.99 22.36 -4.56
N LEU A 41 13.24 21.93 -4.66
CA LEU A 41 14.20 21.96 -3.54
C LEU A 41 14.55 23.38 -3.10
N GLU A 42 14.62 24.34 -4.02
CA GLU A 42 14.81 25.76 -3.67
C GLU A 42 13.62 26.31 -2.87
N ILE A 43 12.39 25.96 -3.25
CA ILE A 43 11.20 26.32 -2.47
C ILE A 43 11.28 25.70 -1.06
N ALA A 44 11.77 24.47 -0.95
CA ALA A 44 11.98 23.82 0.34
C ALA A 44 13.02 24.54 1.23
N LYS A 45 14.08 25.11 0.63
CA LYS A 45 15.08 25.93 1.33
C LYS A 45 14.48 27.24 1.83
N LYS A 46 13.82 28.00 0.95
CA LYS A 46 13.11 29.25 1.30
C LYS A 46 12.08 29.02 2.41
N ARG A 47 11.39 27.88 2.38
CA ARG A 47 10.46 27.49 3.45
C ARG A 47 11.15 27.27 4.79
N ARG A 48 12.36 26.69 4.81
CA ARG A 48 13.14 26.47 6.03
C ARG A 48 13.61 27.79 6.63
N GLU A 49 14.08 28.71 5.80
CA GLU A 49 14.48 30.07 6.20
C GLU A 49 13.28 30.86 6.76
N ALA A 50 12.14 30.83 6.07
CA ALA A 50 10.93 31.50 6.54
C ALA A 50 10.42 30.96 7.88
N LYS A 51 10.61 29.66 8.15
CA LYS A 51 10.30 29.05 9.45
C LYS A 51 11.24 29.53 10.55
N ALA A 52 12.53 29.68 10.27
CA ALA A 52 13.48 30.24 11.23
C ALA A 52 13.15 31.70 11.58
N ASN A 53 12.65 32.47 10.60
CA ASN A 53 12.32 33.88 10.76
C ASN A 53 10.91 34.15 11.33
N GLY A 54 10.08 33.11 11.55
CA GLY A 54 8.78 33.24 12.25
C GLY A 54 7.61 33.88 11.47
N ASN A 55 7.74 34.17 10.17
CA ASN A 55 6.67 34.83 9.41
C ASN A 55 5.60 33.83 8.91
N ARG A 56 4.45 33.77 9.60
CA ARG A 56 3.36 32.81 9.33
C ARG A 56 2.74 32.92 7.94
N GLN A 57 2.54 34.13 7.41
CA GLN A 57 1.91 34.32 6.10
C GLN A 57 2.80 33.79 4.97
N VAL A 58 4.10 34.10 5.04
CA VAL A 58 5.10 33.63 4.07
C VAL A 58 5.26 32.11 4.15
N ILE A 59 5.28 31.52 5.35
CA ILE A 59 5.33 30.06 5.53
C ILE A 59 4.11 29.37 4.88
N THR A 60 2.92 29.94 5.04
CA THR A 60 1.68 29.38 4.48
C THR A 60 1.73 29.37 2.96
N LYS A 61 2.16 30.49 2.35
CA LYS A 61 2.34 30.60 0.89
C LYS A 61 3.38 29.60 0.37
N LEU A 62 4.57 29.56 0.99
CA LEU A 62 5.65 28.65 0.61
C LEU A 62 5.29 27.17 0.79
N ASN A 63 4.44 26.83 1.77
CA ASN A 63 3.90 25.48 1.91
C ASN A 63 3.00 25.10 0.73
N ALA A 64 2.09 25.99 0.34
CA ALA A 64 1.20 25.77 -0.81
C ALA A 64 2.00 25.65 -2.12
N ASP A 65 2.97 26.54 -2.32
CA ASP A 65 3.85 26.54 -3.50
C ASP A 65 4.68 25.26 -3.55
N PHE A 66 5.26 24.84 -2.42
CA PHE A 66 6.01 23.59 -2.32
C PHE A 66 5.12 22.37 -2.63
N GLN A 67 3.91 22.31 -2.08
CA GLN A 67 2.98 21.22 -2.37
C GLN A 67 2.59 21.18 -3.85
N ARG A 68 2.31 22.33 -4.46
CA ARG A 68 1.98 22.43 -5.89
C ARG A 68 3.15 21.94 -6.76
N ALA A 69 4.36 22.42 -6.47
CA ALA A 69 5.56 22.03 -7.21
C ALA A 69 5.88 20.54 -7.02
N ALA A 70 5.77 20.01 -5.81
CA ALA A 70 5.94 18.59 -5.53
C ALA A 70 4.89 17.72 -6.23
N ARG A 71 3.61 18.12 -6.26
CA ARG A 71 2.59 17.37 -7.03
C ARG A 71 2.94 17.32 -8.51
N LYS A 72 3.36 18.44 -9.10
CA LYS A 72 3.76 18.52 -10.51
C LYS A 72 4.98 17.65 -10.82
N ASP A 73 5.99 17.67 -9.96
CA ASP A 73 7.18 16.81 -10.09
C ASP A 73 6.81 15.32 -9.99
N LYS A 74 5.89 14.99 -9.08
CA LYS A 74 5.40 13.62 -8.92
C LYS A 74 4.62 13.14 -10.13
N GLU A 75 3.74 13.99 -10.65
CA GLU A 75 2.97 13.72 -11.87
C GLU A 75 3.89 13.51 -13.07
N LYS A 76 4.89 14.36 -13.26
CA LYS A 76 5.92 14.19 -14.31
C LYS A 76 6.64 12.85 -14.17
N GLN A 77 7.00 12.48 -12.94
CA GLN A 77 7.64 11.19 -12.67
C GLN A 77 6.71 10.01 -12.99
N ILE A 78 5.43 10.08 -12.66
CA ILE A 78 4.45 9.04 -12.99
C ILE A 78 4.27 8.94 -14.51
N MET A 79 4.10 10.07 -15.19
CA MET A 79 3.92 10.14 -16.64
C MET A 79 5.08 9.48 -17.40
N GLN A 80 6.32 9.77 -17.02
CA GLN A 80 7.51 9.12 -17.60
C GLN A 80 7.54 7.61 -17.38
N GLU A 81 7.00 7.13 -16.27
CA GLU A 81 6.95 5.70 -15.99
C GLU A 81 5.79 5.01 -16.73
N CYS A 82 4.66 5.69 -16.92
CA CYS A 82 3.56 5.24 -17.78
C CYS A 82 4.02 5.11 -19.24
N GLU A 83 4.76 6.09 -19.75
CA GLU A 83 5.33 6.06 -21.10
C GLU A 83 6.22 4.83 -21.33
N LYS A 84 7.09 4.49 -20.37
CA LYS A 84 7.90 3.25 -20.42
C LYS A 84 7.05 1.99 -20.43
N VAL A 85 5.98 1.97 -19.65
CA VAL A 85 5.03 0.85 -19.59
C VAL A 85 4.32 0.66 -20.94
N GLU A 86 3.90 1.75 -21.57
CA GLU A 86 3.33 1.74 -22.91
C GLU A 86 4.33 1.27 -23.96
N GLU A 87 5.59 1.68 -23.84
CA GLU A 87 6.67 1.21 -24.72
C GLU A 87 6.90 -0.29 -24.59
N TYR A 88 6.90 -0.84 -23.37
CA TYR A 88 6.96 -2.29 -23.15
C TYR A 88 5.78 -3.02 -23.80
N ASN A 89 4.58 -2.44 -23.74
CA ASN A 89 3.41 -3.00 -24.39
C ASN A 89 3.56 -3.01 -25.92
N LYS A 90 3.98 -1.89 -26.52
CA LYS A 90 4.21 -1.78 -27.97
C LYS A 90 5.29 -2.76 -28.47
N LYS A 91 6.32 -3.01 -27.67
CA LYS A 91 7.42 -3.94 -27.99
C LYS A 91 7.10 -5.41 -27.66
N GLY A 92 5.93 -5.72 -27.10
CA GLY A 92 5.57 -7.09 -26.68
C GLY A 92 6.38 -7.63 -25.50
N MET A 93 6.99 -6.75 -24.68
CA MET A 93 7.78 -7.13 -23.50
C MET A 93 6.87 -7.41 -22.29
N THR A 94 6.03 -8.43 -22.41
CA THR A 94 4.96 -8.78 -21.47
C THR A 94 5.47 -9.00 -20.02
N ARG A 95 6.67 -9.58 -19.87
CA ARG A 95 7.27 -9.82 -18.54
C ARG A 95 7.61 -8.53 -17.81
N ASP A 96 8.25 -7.57 -18.49
CA ASP A 96 8.64 -6.29 -17.89
C ASP A 96 7.43 -5.40 -17.63
N LEU A 97 6.44 -5.45 -18.54
CA LEU A 97 5.13 -4.83 -18.35
C LEU A 97 4.46 -5.32 -17.05
N PHE A 98 4.26 -6.63 -16.89
CA PHE A 98 3.63 -7.19 -15.68
C PHE A 98 4.46 -6.95 -14.41
N LYS A 99 5.79 -7.00 -14.50
CA LYS A 99 6.69 -6.66 -13.39
C LYS A 99 6.47 -5.21 -12.93
N LYS A 100 6.29 -4.28 -13.87
CA LYS A 100 6.06 -2.87 -13.58
C LYS A 100 4.66 -2.60 -13.03
N ILE A 101 3.63 -3.23 -13.60
CA ILE A 101 2.26 -3.18 -13.08
C ILE A 101 2.21 -3.71 -11.65
N LYS A 102 2.88 -4.84 -11.36
CA LYS A 102 2.97 -5.39 -9.99
C LYS A 102 3.64 -4.41 -9.03
N TYR A 103 4.69 -3.72 -9.46
CA TYR A 103 5.33 -2.69 -8.66
C TYR A 103 4.38 -1.52 -8.35
N PHE A 104 3.61 -1.05 -9.33
CA PHE A 104 2.64 0.04 -9.15
C PHE A 104 1.43 -0.34 -8.32
N ARG A 105 0.91 -1.56 -8.49
CA ARG A 105 -0.20 -2.10 -7.68
C ARG A 105 0.17 -2.17 -6.20
N GLY A 106 1.46 -2.30 -5.89
CA GLY A 106 1.95 -2.53 -4.54
C GLY A 106 1.62 -3.93 -4.03
N GLN A 107 2.00 -4.19 -2.78
CA GLN A 107 1.60 -5.41 -2.10
C GLN A 107 0.12 -5.32 -1.73
N PHE A 108 -0.63 -6.39 -1.95
CA PHE A 108 -1.99 -6.50 -1.44
C PHE A 108 -1.91 -6.54 0.09
N ILE A 109 -2.41 -5.49 0.74
CA ILE A 109 -2.55 -5.46 2.19
C ILE A 109 -3.97 -5.96 2.47
N PRO A 110 -4.14 -7.18 3.03
CA PRO A 110 -5.45 -7.63 3.44
C PRO A 110 -5.99 -6.64 4.49
N ARG A 111 -7.20 -6.14 4.28
CA ARG A 111 -7.90 -5.42 5.34
C ARG A 111 -8.36 -6.46 6.37
N ASN A 112 -7.60 -6.60 7.45
CA ASN A 112 -8.07 -7.33 8.62
C ASN A 112 -9.12 -6.45 9.31
N GLY A 113 -10.38 -6.57 8.88
CA GLY A 113 -11.50 -5.95 9.59
C GLY A 113 -11.51 -6.52 11.00
N THR A 114 -11.31 -5.68 12.02
CA THR A 114 -11.48 -6.11 13.40
C THR A 114 -12.97 -6.21 13.66
N LEU A 115 -13.48 -7.41 13.88
CA LEU A 115 -14.89 -7.62 14.20
C LEU A 115 -15.17 -6.93 15.53
N THR A 116 -16.21 -6.10 15.58
CA THR A 116 -16.62 -5.41 16.81
C THR A 116 -17.99 -5.92 17.22
N ASP A 117 -18.21 -5.99 18.52
CA ASP A 117 -19.54 -6.27 19.07
C ASP A 117 -20.46 -5.04 18.92
N GLN A 118 -21.75 -5.21 19.21
CA GLN A 118 -22.78 -4.16 19.24
C GLN A 118 -22.41 -2.96 20.12
N ASN A 119 -21.53 -3.17 21.11
CA ASN A 119 -21.00 -2.14 22.01
C ASN A 119 -19.68 -1.53 21.52
N GLY A 120 -19.22 -1.83 20.30
CA GLY A 120 -17.98 -1.33 19.72
C GLY A 120 -16.69 -2.00 20.26
N LYS A 121 -16.81 -3.01 21.12
CA LYS A 121 -15.66 -3.77 21.66
C LYS A 121 -15.09 -4.71 20.59
N HIS A 122 -13.78 -4.68 20.40
CA HIS A 122 -13.08 -5.62 19.50
C HIS A 122 -13.20 -7.07 19.99
N LEU A 123 -13.65 -7.95 19.11
CA LEU A 123 -13.77 -9.38 19.36
C LEU A 123 -12.45 -10.07 19.01
N ILE A 124 -11.84 -10.71 20.00
CA ILE A 124 -10.52 -11.36 19.89
C ILE A 124 -10.65 -12.88 20.03
N ASN A 125 -11.67 -13.34 20.76
CA ASN A 125 -11.90 -14.76 21.00
C ASN A 125 -12.65 -15.40 19.82
N GLY A 126 -12.22 -16.61 19.43
CA GLY A 126 -12.81 -17.36 18.32
C GLY A 126 -14.29 -17.68 18.51
N ASP A 127 -14.72 -17.96 19.75
CA ASP A 127 -16.12 -18.27 20.04
C ASP A 127 -17.03 -17.03 19.99
N GLU A 128 -16.51 -15.87 20.41
CA GLU A 128 -17.23 -14.59 20.29
C GLU A 128 -17.39 -14.19 18.82
N ILE A 129 -16.34 -14.39 18.01
CA ILE A 129 -16.38 -14.15 16.55
C ILE A 129 -17.41 -15.07 15.89
N LYS A 130 -17.42 -16.37 16.22
CA LYS A 130 -18.42 -17.33 15.70
C LYS A 130 -19.84 -16.92 16.08
N ASN A 131 -20.07 -16.54 17.33
CA ASN A 131 -21.38 -16.08 17.79
C ASN A 131 -21.83 -14.81 17.07
N LYS A 132 -20.91 -13.87 16.80
CA LYS A 132 -21.23 -12.66 16.05
C LYS A 132 -21.59 -12.97 14.60
N TRP A 133 -20.87 -13.88 13.95
CA TRP A 133 -21.22 -14.36 12.61
C TRP A 133 -22.59 -15.05 12.60
N LYS A 134 -22.86 -15.89 13.59
CA LYS A 134 -24.17 -16.54 13.75
C LYS A 134 -25.30 -15.51 13.87
N GLN A 135 -25.16 -14.53 14.76
CA GLN A 135 -26.14 -13.45 14.93
C GLN A 135 -26.35 -12.67 13.63
N TYR A 136 -25.27 -12.30 12.94
CA TYR A 136 -25.34 -11.60 11.66
C TYR A 136 -26.10 -12.42 10.61
N THR A 137 -25.84 -13.72 10.50
CA THR A 137 -26.59 -14.59 9.56
C THR A 137 -28.05 -14.75 9.95
N GLU A 138 -28.35 -14.87 11.25
CA GLU A 138 -29.72 -14.95 11.74
C GLU A 138 -30.48 -13.64 11.46
N GLU A 139 -29.84 -12.48 11.62
CA GLU A 139 -30.40 -11.18 11.27
C GLU A 139 -30.60 -11.03 9.75
N LEU A 140 -29.62 -11.44 8.95
CA LEU A 140 -29.67 -11.34 7.49
C LEU A 140 -30.81 -12.19 6.90
N TYR A 141 -31.07 -13.36 7.48
CA TYR A 141 -32.09 -14.31 7.03
C TYR A 141 -33.37 -14.28 7.87
N LYS A 142 -33.51 -13.35 8.82
CA LYS A 142 -34.80 -13.10 9.49
C LYS A 142 -35.78 -12.61 8.42
N LYS A 143 -36.61 -13.53 7.91
CA LYS A 143 -37.78 -13.19 7.11
C LYS A 143 -38.66 -12.30 7.99
N GLU A 144 -38.81 -11.04 7.62
CA GLU A 144 -39.89 -10.22 8.17
C GLU A 144 -41.20 -10.87 7.74
N ILE A 145 -41.90 -11.49 8.69
CA ILE A 145 -43.22 -12.12 8.48
C ILE A 145 -44.26 -11.05 8.08
N ASN A 146 -43.90 -9.77 8.12
CA ASN A 146 -44.78 -8.64 7.84
C ASN A 146 -44.66 -8.09 6.41
N GLY A 147 -44.18 -8.90 5.47
CA GLY A 147 -44.37 -8.68 4.04
C GLY A 147 -45.27 -9.78 3.49
N THR A 148 -46.49 -9.41 3.12
CA THR A 148 -47.38 -10.20 2.26
C THR A 148 -46.72 -10.42 0.90
N GLY A 149 -45.76 -11.31 0.87
CA GLY A 149 -45.18 -11.89 -0.32
C GLY A 149 -45.05 -13.36 -0.02
N ASN A 150 -46.07 -14.13 -0.37
CA ASN A 150 -45.83 -15.51 -0.73
C ASN A 150 -44.75 -15.43 -1.82
N LEU A 151 -43.49 -15.69 -1.45
CA LEU A 151 -42.51 -16.12 -2.43
C LEU A 151 -43.10 -17.44 -2.93
N GLU A 152 -43.86 -17.37 -4.02
CA GLU A 152 -44.19 -18.52 -4.84
C GLU A 152 -42.85 -19.16 -5.22
N LEU A 153 -42.40 -20.06 -4.36
CA LEU A 153 -41.32 -21.02 -4.58
C LEU A 153 -41.78 -22.13 -5.54
N ASP A 154 -42.87 -21.89 -6.29
CA ASP A 154 -43.57 -22.90 -7.08
C ASP A 154 -43.20 -22.86 -8.57
N ASN A 155 -42.20 -22.06 -8.97
CA ASN A 155 -41.76 -21.98 -10.36
C ASN A 155 -40.24 -22.05 -10.54
N TYR A 156 -39.56 -22.87 -9.73
CA TYR A 156 -38.25 -23.37 -10.16
C TYR A 156 -38.47 -24.64 -10.97
N GLU A 157 -38.15 -24.57 -12.26
CA GLU A 157 -38.02 -25.75 -13.11
C GLU A 157 -36.97 -26.64 -12.45
N LEU A 158 -37.42 -27.74 -11.83
CA LEU A 158 -36.54 -28.72 -11.22
C LEU A 158 -35.58 -29.21 -12.30
N GLU A 159 -34.29 -29.20 -12.00
CA GLU A 159 -33.30 -29.84 -12.85
C GLU A 159 -33.78 -31.28 -13.13
N PRO A 160 -33.70 -31.76 -14.38
CA PRO A 160 -34.09 -33.12 -14.70
C PRO A 160 -33.30 -34.10 -13.84
N ASP A 161 -33.97 -35.19 -13.44
CA ASP A 161 -33.31 -36.27 -12.71
C ASP A 161 -32.09 -36.77 -13.48
N ILE A 162 -31.00 -37.03 -12.76
CA ILE A 162 -29.75 -37.53 -13.33
C ILE A 162 -30.01 -38.84 -14.06
N LEU A 163 -29.68 -38.88 -15.36
CA LEU A 163 -29.91 -40.08 -16.18
C LEU A 163 -28.74 -41.06 -16.05
N GLU A 164 -29.04 -42.36 -16.06
CA GLU A 164 -28.01 -43.42 -16.02
C GLU A 164 -27.00 -43.30 -17.18
N SER A 165 -27.42 -42.76 -18.33
CA SER A 165 -26.55 -42.50 -19.48
C SER A 165 -25.53 -41.40 -19.22
N GLU A 166 -25.91 -40.34 -18.48
CA GLU A 166 -25.00 -39.25 -18.13
C GLU A 166 -23.92 -39.74 -17.16
N VAL A 167 -24.31 -40.60 -16.21
CA VAL A 167 -23.38 -41.24 -15.27
C VAL A 167 -22.40 -42.15 -16.02
N LYS A 168 -22.87 -42.99 -16.96
CA LYS A 168 -22.01 -43.84 -17.78
C LYS A 168 -21.04 -43.02 -18.62
N PHE A 169 -21.53 -41.97 -19.27
CA PHE A 169 -20.69 -41.08 -20.07
C PHE A 169 -19.62 -40.37 -19.22
N ALA A 170 -19.97 -39.93 -18.01
CA ALA A 170 -19.02 -39.35 -17.07
C ALA A 170 -17.93 -40.35 -16.66
N ILE A 171 -18.29 -41.62 -16.45
CA ILE A 171 -17.33 -42.69 -16.12
C ILE A 171 -16.40 -42.99 -17.30
N GLU A 172 -16.92 -43.06 -18.52
CA GLU A 172 -16.14 -43.34 -19.72
C GLU A 172 -15.20 -42.19 -20.12
N THR A 173 -15.59 -40.94 -19.81
CA THR A 173 -14.76 -39.76 -20.08
C THR A 173 -13.69 -39.51 -19.02
N LEU A 174 -13.74 -40.18 -17.86
CA LEU A 174 -12.71 -40.09 -16.84
C LEU A 174 -11.44 -40.85 -17.27
N ALA A 175 -10.28 -40.18 -17.14
CA ALA A 175 -9.00 -40.80 -17.42
C ALA A 175 -8.74 -41.98 -16.45
N ASN A 176 -8.24 -43.10 -17.00
CA ASN A 176 -7.95 -44.33 -16.25
C ASN A 176 -7.17 -44.03 -14.95
N GLY A 177 -7.75 -44.42 -13.80
CA GLY A 177 -7.15 -44.26 -12.48
C GLY A 177 -7.74 -43.16 -11.58
N LYS A 178 -8.92 -42.61 -11.92
CA LYS A 178 -9.65 -41.62 -11.09
C LYS A 178 -11.08 -42.05 -10.70
N ALA A 179 -11.31 -43.35 -10.60
CA ALA A 179 -12.49 -43.91 -9.93
C ALA A 179 -12.09 -44.35 -8.51
#